data_AF-W1Y2R7-F1
#
_entry.id   AF-W1Y2R7-F1
#
_cell.length_a   1.000
_cell.length_b   1.000
_cell.length_c   1.000
_cell.angle_alpha   90.00
_cell.angle_beta   90.00
_cell.angle_gamma   90.00
#
_symmetry.space_group_name_H-M   'P 1'
#
loop_
_entity.id
_entity.type
_entity.pdbx_description
1 polymer ?
#
loop_
_entity_poly.entity_id
_entity_poly.type
_entity_poly.pdbx_seq_one_letter_code
_entity_poly.pdbx_strand_id
1 'polypeptide(L)' 'TIVCGVSHTATHCAFGALAFGIGTSEVEHVLATQTLKQGRAKTMKIEVQGKAAPGITAKDIVLAIIGKTGSAG' A
#
# COMPACT_ATOMS: atom_id res chain seq x y z
N THR A 1 4.86 -10.95 4.65
CA THR A 1 4.74 -10.35 3.31
C THR A 1 3.52 -10.93 2.63
N ILE A 2 2.73 -10.12 1.93
CA ILE A 2 1.50 -10.55 1.25
C ILE A 2 1.54 -10.03 -0.19
N VAL A 3 1.44 -10.92 -1.17
CA VAL A 3 1.38 -10.54 -2.59
C VAL A 3 0.19 -11.24 -3.26
N CYS A 4 -0.50 -10.53 -4.15
CA CYS A 4 -1.66 -11.05 -4.86
C CYS A 4 -1.86 -10.29 -6.18
N GLY A 5 -2.59 -10.89 -7.12
CA GLY A 5 -2.88 -10.34 -8.46
C GLY A 5 -3.81 -9.12 -8.49
N VAL A 6 -4.20 -8.57 -7.33
CA VAL A 6 -5.14 -7.44 -7.21
C VAL A 6 -4.40 -6.17 -6.81
N SER A 7 -4.74 -5.05 -7.45
CA SER A 7 -4.11 -3.74 -7.22
C SER A 7 -4.24 -3.23 -5.77
N HIS A 8 -5.31 -3.59 -5.07
CA HIS A 8 -5.62 -3.14 -3.71
C HIS A 8 -4.99 -3.99 -2.60
N THR A 9 -4.10 -4.93 -2.95
CA THR A 9 -3.40 -5.79 -1.97
C THR A 9 -2.70 -4.97 -0.87
N ALA A 10 -2.25 -3.75 -1.19
CA ALA A 10 -1.67 -2.79 -0.26
C ALA A 10 -2.56 -2.43 0.94
N THR A 11 -3.87 -2.70 0.90
CA THR A 11 -4.78 -2.55 2.05
C THR A 11 -4.29 -3.33 3.27
N HIS A 12 -3.65 -4.49 3.06
CA HIS A 12 -3.12 -5.30 4.14
C HIS A 12 -1.89 -4.68 4.85
N CYS A 13 -1.29 -3.63 4.28
CA CYS A 13 -0.24 -2.86 4.96
C CYS A 13 -0.74 -2.23 6.27
N ALA A 14 -2.05 -2.01 6.42
CA ALA A 14 -2.65 -1.56 7.68
C ALA A 14 -2.37 -2.50 8.87
N PHE A 15 -2.06 -3.78 8.60
CA PHE A 15 -1.71 -4.79 9.60
C PHE A 15 -0.19 -4.92 9.84
N GLY A 16 0.62 -3.96 9.38
CA GLY A 16 2.07 -4.00 9.52
C GLY A 16 2.77 -4.99 8.57
N ALA A 17 2.05 -5.54 7.60
CA ALA A 17 2.61 -6.40 6.57
C ALA A 17 3.22 -5.60 5.41
N LEU A 18 4.32 -6.09 4.83
CA LEU A 18 4.74 -5.68 3.49
C LEU A 18 3.78 -6.30 2.47
N ALA A 19 2.87 -5.51 1.89
CA ALA A 19 1.84 -6.00 0.98
C ALA A 19 1.72 -5.18 -0.31
N PHE A 20 1.72 -5.84 -1.47
CA PHE A 20 1.63 -5.18 -2.77
C PHE A 20 1.06 -6.11 -3.86
N GLY A 21 0.49 -5.50 -4.90
CA GLY A 21 -0.02 -6.23 -6.06
C GLY A 21 1.12 -6.70 -6.97
N ILE A 22 0.96 -7.86 -7.61
CA ILE A 22 1.92 -8.43 -8.55
C ILE A 22 1.21 -8.91 -9.82
N GLY A 23 1.93 -9.06 -10.93
CA GLY A 23 1.37 -9.55 -12.19
C GLY A 23 1.05 -11.06 -12.14
N THR A 24 0.22 -11.56 -13.06
CA THR A 24 -0.17 -12.98 -13.11
C THR A 24 1.02 -13.92 -13.18
N SER A 25 2.02 -13.64 -14.02
CA SER A 25 3.23 -14.46 -14.12
C SER A 25 4.06 -14.46 -12.82
N GLU A 26 4.04 -13.37 -12.06
CA GLU A 26 4.69 -13.30 -10.76
C GLU A 26 3.91 -14.11 -9.72
N VAL A 27 2.57 -14.13 -9.78
CA VAL A 27 1.73 -14.98 -8.91
C VAL A 27 2.07 -16.45 -9.13
N GLU A 28 2.12 -16.89 -10.39
CA GLU A 28 2.50 -18.27 -10.74
C GLU A 28 3.90 -18.61 -10.22
N HIS A 29 4.86 -17.68 -10.39
CA HIS A 29 6.21 -17.86 -9.86
C HIS A 29 6.23 -17.97 -8.33
N VAL A 30 5.51 -17.11 -7.61
CA VAL A 30 5.41 -17.15 -6.15
C VAL A 30 4.77 -18.45 -5.69
N LEU A 31 3.73 -18.94 -6.37
CA LEU A 31 3.11 -20.23 -6.05
C LEU A 31 4.09 -21.38 -6.23
N ALA A 32 4.93 -21.35 -7.28
CA ALA A 32 5.90 -22.39 -7.56
C ALA A 32 7.15 -22.36 -6.65
N THR A 33 7.65 -21.16 -6.32
CA THR A 33 8.98 -21.02 -5.69
C THR A 33 8.93 -20.43 -4.28
N GLN A 34 7.81 -19.85 -3.87
CA GLN A 34 7.68 -19.07 -2.63
C GLN A 34 8.66 -17.89 -2.55
N THR A 35 9.15 -17.41 -3.70
CA THR A 35 10.07 -16.27 -3.79
C THR A 35 9.60 -15.28 -4.85
N LEU A 36 10.08 -14.04 -4.75
CA LEU A 36 9.86 -13.01 -5.76
C LEU A 36 11.06 -12.07 -5.78
N LYS A 37 11.66 -11.85 -6.95
CA LYS A 37 12.72 -10.85 -7.10
C LYS A 37 12.09 -9.46 -7.10
N GLN A 38 12.45 -8.62 -6.13
CA GLN A 38 12.03 -7.22 -6.10
C GLN A 38 13.18 -6.25 -5.84
N GLY A 39 13.06 -5.07 -6.44
CA GLY A 39 13.90 -3.93 -6.11
C GLY A 39 13.50 -3.36 -4.75
N ARG A 40 14.46 -2.74 -4.05
CA ARG A 40 14.15 -2.05 -2.80
C ARG A 40 13.30 -0.80 -3.09
N ALA A 41 12.07 -0.77 -2.59
CA ALA A 41 11.20 0.39 -2.71
C ALA A 41 11.74 1.59 -1.92
N LYS A 42 11.49 2.80 -2.44
CA LYS A 42 11.67 4.04 -1.68
C LYS A 42 10.65 4.11 -0.55
N THR A 43 11.02 4.75 0.55
CA THR A 43 10.13 4.94 1.71
C THR A 43 9.62 6.38 1.75
N MET A 44 8.32 6.54 1.98
CA MET A 44 7.69 7.84 2.25
C MET A 44 7.04 7.77 3.64
N LYS A 45 7.38 8.73 4.53
CA LYS A 45 6.75 8.86 5.84
C LYS A 45 5.66 9.93 5.74
N ILE A 46 4.43 9.56 6.07
CA ILE A 46 3.34 10.50 6.31
C ILE A 46 3.06 10.52 7.80
N GLU A 47 3.06 11.72 8.39
CA GLU A 47 2.77 11.91 9.81
C GLU A 47 1.50 12.75 9.94
N VAL A 48 0.49 12.19 10.62
CA VAL A 48 -0.79 12.85 10.89
C VAL A 48 -0.85 13.13 12.39
N GLN A 49 -0.81 14.41 12.76
CA GLN A 49 -0.79 14.85 14.17
C GLN A 49 -2.11 15.52 14.55
N GLY A 50 -2.50 15.42 15.82
CA GLY A 50 -3.73 16.00 16.36
C GLY A 50 -4.93 15.04 16.34
N LYS A 51 -6.13 15.58 16.60
CA LYS A 51 -7.39 14.83 16.59
C LYS A 51 -8.25 15.31 15.42
N ALA A 52 -8.88 14.36 14.71
CA ALA A 52 -9.87 14.69 13.69
C ALA A 52 -11.06 15.43 14.33
N ALA A 53 -11.48 16.53 13.70
CA ALA A 53 -12.68 17.25 14.11
C ALA A 53 -13.95 16.38 13.87
N PRO A 54 -15.06 16.65 14.56
CA PRO A 54 -16.31 15.94 14.31
C PRO A 54 -16.71 15.95 12.82
N GLY A 55 -17.08 14.79 12.29
CA GLY A 55 -17.43 14.62 10.87
C GLY A 55 -16.24 14.34 9.93
N ILE A 56 -15.00 14.48 10.38
CA ILE A 56 -13.81 14.10 9.59
C ILE A 56 -13.51 12.61 9.81
N THR A 57 -13.42 11.86 8.71
CA THR A 57 -13.18 10.42 8.70
C THR A 57 -11.79 10.07 8.14
N ALA A 58 -11.40 8.80 8.24
CA ALA A 58 -10.18 8.29 7.62
C ALA A 58 -10.16 8.52 6.09
N LYS A 59 -11.33 8.51 5.44
CA LYS A 59 -11.44 8.77 4.00
C LYS A 59 -11.06 10.21 3.66
N ASP A 60 -11.46 11.16 4.49
CA ASP A 60 -11.14 12.58 4.27
C ASP A 60 -9.63 12.83 4.45
N ILE A 61 -9.03 12.20 5.45
CA ILE A 61 -7.60 12.29 5.71
C ILE A 61 -6.78 11.71 4.54
N VAL A 62 -7.12 10.51 4.06
CA VAL A 62 -6.37 9.89 2.95
C VAL A 62 -6.55 10.66 1.64
N LEU A 63 -7.73 11.21 1.37
CA LEU A 63 -7.95 12.07 0.20
C LEU A 63 -7.17 13.38 0.29
N ALA A 64 -7.07 13.99 1.47
CA ALA A 64 -6.24 15.18 1.67
C ALA A 64 -4.74 14.90 1.48
N ILE A 65 -4.27 13.71 1.87
CA ILE A 65 -2.90 13.26 1.62
C ILE A 65 -2.67 13.06 0.12
N ILE A 66 -3.55 12.32 -0.57
CA ILE A 66 -3.46 12.08 -2.02
C ILE A 66 -3.48 13.40 -2.79
N GLY A 67 -4.30 14.37 -2.38
CA GLY A 67 -4.34 15.71 -3.00
C GLY A 67 -3.03 16.50 -2.88
N LYS A 68 -2.19 16.20 -1.87
CA LYS A 68 -0.87 16.83 -1.69
C LYS A 68 0.26 16.11 -2.39
N THR A 69 0.21 14.77 -2.45
CA THR A 69 1.24 13.95 -3.11
C THR A 69 1.00 13.81 -4.61
N GLY A 70 -0.26 13.92 -5.05
CA GLY A 70 -0.65 13.61 -6.42
C GLY A 70 -0.61 12.10 -6.71
N SER A 71 -0.96 11.72 -7.94
CA SER A 71 -1.04 10.31 -8.36
C SER A 71 0.31 9.67 -8.65
N ALA A 72 1.35 10.48 -8.89
CA ALA A 72 2.71 10.01 -9.18
C ALA A 72 3.60 9.92 -7.94
N GLY A 73 3.10 10.34 -6.78
CA GLY A 73 3.85 10.40 -5.52
C GLY A 73 4.58 11.71 -5.32
#